data_AF-A0A7W1J3Y4-F1
#
_entry.id   AF-A0A7W1J3Y4-F1
#
_cell.length_a   1.000
_cell.length_b   1.000
_cell.length_c   1.000
_cell.angle_alpha   90.00
_cell.angle_beta   90.00
_cell.angle_gamma   90.00
#
_symmetry.space_group_name_H-M   'P 1'
#
loop_
_entity.id
_entity.type
_entity.pdbx_description
1 polymer ?
#
loop_
_entity_poly.entity_id
_entity_poly.type
_entity_poly.pdbx_seq_one_letter_code
_entity_poly.pdbx_strand_id
1 'polypeptide(L)'
;GNVQQRTLSSLDEVDARVVVNCVGLGARDLVDDTSMEPIRGQVVRVRNPGLKRFMLDEENPEGVTYIIPRSDDCILGGTAEEGEWDLEPDPETAAGIVRRCTRLEPRLAGVEVLEHRVGLRPGRPEIRLEREDDPGRVPRIHNYGHGGSGITLSWGCAEETLRIVQEVRSA
;
A
#
# COMPACT_ATOMS: atom_id res chain seq x y z
N GLY A 1 18.73 -10.29 -14.49
CA GLY A 1 19.15 -10.08 -13.09
C GLY A 1 18.92 -11.35 -12.31
N ASN A 2 19.55 -11.48 -11.15
CA ASN A 2 19.31 -12.59 -10.22
C ASN A 2 18.22 -12.14 -9.22
N VAL A 3 17.19 -12.95 -9.03
CA VAL A 3 16.16 -12.72 -8.00
C VAL A 3 16.45 -13.63 -6.82
N GLN A 4 16.50 -13.05 -5.63
CA GLN A 4 16.69 -13.78 -4.38
C GLN A 4 15.56 -13.44 -3.43
N GLN A 5 15.04 -14.44 -2.74
CA GLN A 5 14.03 -14.27 -1.69
C GLN A 5 14.65 -14.65 -0.35
N ARG A 6 14.81 -13.66 0.52
CA ARG A 6 15.26 -13.83 1.90
C ARG A 6 14.77 -12.67 2.76
N THR A 7 14.62 -12.89 4.06
CA THR A 7 14.37 -11.83 5.04
C THR A 7 15.70 -11.18 5.40
N LEU A 8 15.71 -9.85 5.51
CA LEU A 8 16.86 -9.07 5.98
C LEU A 8 16.56 -8.54 7.38
N SER A 9 17.56 -8.56 8.24
CA SER A 9 17.58 -7.86 9.54
C SER A 9 18.35 -6.55 9.48
N SER A 10 19.21 -6.37 8.47
CA SER A 10 19.90 -5.13 8.16
C SER A 10 20.12 -4.98 6.65
N LEU A 11 20.13 -3.73 6.18
CA LEU A 11 20.55 -3.42 4.80
C LEU A 11 22.05 -3.73 4.56
N ASP A 12 22.86 -3.77 5.62
CA ASP A 12 24.30 -4.09 5.53
C ASP A 12 24.56 -5.57 5.16
N GLU A 13 23.52 -6.42 5.22
CA GLU A 13 23.61 -7.80 4.74
C GLU A 13 23.61 -7.91 3.20
N VAL A 14 23.34 -6.82 2.49
CA VAL A 14 23.23 -6.81 1.03
C VAL A 14 24.59 -6.43 0.43
N ASP A 15 25.25 -7.40 -0.20
CA ASP A 15 26.45 -7.15 -1.00
C ASP A 15 26.07 -6.49 -2.34
N ALA A 16 26.03 -5.15 -2.34
CA ALA A 16 25.71 -4.33 -3.49
C ALA A 16 26.53 -3.03 -3.49
N ARG A 17 26.59 -2.37 -4.66
CA ARG A 17 27.20 -1.03 -4.79
C ARG A 17 26.27 0.11 -4.38
N VAL A 18 24.96 -0.12 -4.47
CA VAL A 18 23.88 0.79 -4.09
C VAL A 18 22.71 -0.07 -3.61
N VAL A 19 22.05 0.33 -2.53
CA VAL A 19 20.83 -0.33 -2.03
C VAL A 19 19.64 0.60 -2.24
N VAL A 20 18.61 0.13 -2.91
CA VAL A 20 17.30 0.82 -2.98
C VAL A 20 16.37 0.16 -1.99
N ASN A 21 16.03 0.88 -0.92
CA ASN A 21 15.17 0.41 0.15
C ASN A 21 13.71 0.78 -0.14
N CYS A 22 12.92 -0.23 -0.55
CA CYS A 22 11.47 -0.10 -0.82
C CYS A 22 10.60 -0.96 0.13
N VAL A 23 10.99 -1.14 1.40
CA VAL A 23 10.35 -2.16 2.27
C VAL A 23 9.00 -1.75 2.88
N GLY A 24 8.49 -0.54 2.60
CA GLY A 24 7.22 -0.07 3.14
C GLY A 24 7.23 -0.05 4.68
N LEU A 25 6.24 -0.67 5.33
CA LEU A 25 6.15 -0.74 6.80
C LEU A 25 7.38 -1.39 7.45
N GLY A 26 8.09 -2.26 6.73
CA GLY A 26 9.32 -2.88 7.24
C GLY A 26 10.42 -1.87 7.54
N ALA A 27 10.32 -0.62 7.08
CA ALA A 27 11.31 0.42 7.36
C ALA A 27 11.32 0.81 8.85
N ARG A 28 10.20 0.58 9.55
CA ARG A 28 10.12 0.75 11.01
C ARG A 28 11.17 -0.08 11.74
N ASP A 29 11.34 -1.34 11.33
CA ASP A 29 12.23 -2.30 11.99
C ASP A 29 13.62 -2.37 11.32
N LEU A 30 13.69 -2.19 10.00
CA LEU A 30 14.91 -2.39 9.22
C LEU A 30 15.87 -1.20 9.26
N VAL A 31 15.33 0.02 9.44
CA VAL A 31 16.10 1.28 9.46
C VAL A 31 15.61 2.25 10.55
N ASP A 32 14.92 1.72 11.57
CA ASP A 32 14.44 2.47 12.73
C ASP A 32 13.58 3.72 12.40
N ASP A 33 12.89 3.73 11.25
CA ASP A 33 11.99 4.84 10.89
C ASP A 33 10.66 4.73 11.66
N THR A 34 10.67 5.21 12.90
CA THR A 34 9.51 5.20 13.81
C THR A 34 8.35 6.11 13.37
N SER A 35 8.51 6.89 12.29
CA SER A 35 7.40 7.64 11.69
C SER A 35 6.50 6.78 10.79
N MET A 36 6.89 5.52 10.54
CA MET A 36 6.09 4.55 9.82
C MET A 36 4.95 4.01 10.68
N GLU A 37 3.72 4.25 10.25
CA GLU A 37 2.49 3.77 10.88
C GLU A 37 1.59 3.07 9.85
N PRO A 38 0.91 1.97 10.20
CA PRO A 38 -0.04 1.33 9.31
C PRO A 38 -1.30 2.18 9.19
N ILE A 39 -1.91 2.14 8.01
CA ILE A 39 -3.29 2.58 7.83
C ILE A 39 -4.08 1.35 7.40
N ARG A 40 -4.71 0.68 8.36
CA ARG A 40 -5.49 -0.53 8.15
C ARG A 40 -6.65 -0.25 7.21
N GLY A 41 -6.82 -1.13 6.24
CA GLY A 41 -7.86 -1.05 5.23
C GLY A 41 -8.50 -2.41 5.04
N GLN A 42 -9.77 -2.51 5.45
CA GLN A 42 -10.59 -3.67 5.16
C GLN A 42 -11.38 -3.46 3.87
N VAL A 43 -11.43 -4.51 3.06
CA VAL A 43 -12.19 -4.58 1.80
C VAL A 43 -12.94 -5.90 1.68
N VAL A 44 -13.96 -5.90 0.83
CA VAL A 44 -14.69 -7.10 0.41
C VAL A 44 -14.51 -7.25 -1.09
N ARG A 45 -13.95 -8.38 -1.52
CA ARG A 45 -13.82 -8.74 -2.94
C ARG A 45 -15.05 -9.54 -3.35
N VAL A 46 -15.71 -9.11 -4.41
CA VAL A 46 -16.94 -9.72 -4.92
C VAL A 46 -16.81 -10.03 -6.41
N ARG A 47 -17.68 -10.91 -6.92
CA ARG A 47 -17.82 -11.12 -8.36
C ARG A 47 -18.19 -9.80 -9.04
N ASN A 48 -17.57 -9.44 -10.16
CA ASN A 48 -17.98 -8.24 -10.88
C ASN A 48 -19.30 -8.46 -11.63
N PRO A 49 -20.42 -7.75 -11.32
CA PRO A 49 -21.69 -7.89 -12.04
C PRO A 49 -21.72 -7.13 -13.37
N GLY A 50 -20.56 -6.86 -13.99
CA GLY A 50 -20.43 -6.11 -15.24
C GLY A 50 -20.20 -4.60 -15.06
N LEU A 51 -19.75 -4.16 -13.89
CA LEU A 51 -19.36 -2.78 -13.62
C LEU A 51 -18.08 -2.44 -14.42
N LYS A 52 -18.05 -1.22 -14.98
CA LYS A 52 -16.94 -0.70 -15.80
C LYS A 52 -16.40 0.65 -15.33
N ARG A 53 -17.06 1.27 -14.35
CA ARG A 53 -16.68 2.57 -13.79
C ARG A 53 -16.44 2.40 -12.30
N PHE A 54 -15.39 3.03 -11.81
CA PHE A 54 -15.16 3.11 -10.38
C PHE A 54 -16.06 4.17 -9.76
N MET A 55 -16.30 4.05 -8.46
CA MET A 55 -16.95 5.08 -7.63
C MET A 55 -16.15 5.29 -6.37
N LEU A 56 -16.17 6.53 -5.88
CA LEU A 56 -15.49 6.97 -4.67
C LEU A 56 -16.42 7.97 -3.96
N ASP A 57 -16.63 7.74 -2.68
CA ASP A 57 -17.39 8.57 -1.76
C ASP A 57 -16.63 8.61 -0.43
N GLU A 58 -15.89 9.69 -0.22
CA GLU A 58 -15.09 9.95 0.99
C GLU A 58 -15.82 10.80 2.01
N GLU A 59 -16.99 11.36 1.65
CA GLU A 59 -17.75 12.29 2.49
C GLU A 59 -18.85 11.61 3.30
N ASN A 60 -19.09 10.33 3.06
CA ASN A 60 -20.10 9.56 3.77
C ASN A 60 -19.82 9.47 5.28
N PRO A 61 -20.73 9.94 6.15
CA PRO A 61 -20.55 9.84 7.60
C PRO A 61 -20.47 8.40 8.14
N GLU A 62 -20.99 7.41 7.40
CA GLU A 62 -20.89 5.99 7.74
C GLU A 62 -19.53 5.37 7.35
N GLY A 63 -18.62 6.16 6.75
CA GLY A 63 -17.26 5.78 6.41
C GLY A 63 -16.96 5.76 4.90
N VAL A 64 -15.67 5.84 4.57
CA VAL A 64 -15.17 5.85 3.18
C VAL A 64 -15.75 4.67 2.39
N THR A 65 -16.24 4.97 1.20
CA THR A 65 -16.88 4.01 0.32
C THR A 65 -16.30 4.11 -1.09
N TYR A 66 -15.81 2.99 -1.63
CA TYR A 66 -15.34 2.91 -3.00
C TYR A 66 -15.67 1.57 -3.63
N ILE A 67 -15.93 1.61 -4.93
CA ILE A 67 -16.25 0.46 -5.76
C ILE A 67 -15.25 0.48 -6.92
N ILE A 68 -14.34 -0.47 -6.94
CA ILE A 68 -13.27 -0.55 -7.94
C ILE A 68 -13.45 -1.83 -8.75
N PRO A 69 -14.12 -1.77 -9.91
CA PRO A 69 -14.27 -2.93 -10.77
C PRO A 69 -12.96 -3.28 -11.48
N ARG A 70 -12.67 -4.57 -11.52
CA ARG A 70 -11.60 -5.17 -12.32
C ARG A 70 -12.22 -6.07 -13.39
N SER A 71 -11.41 -6.84 -14.11
CA SER A 71 -11.91 -7.70 -15.20
C SER A 71 -12.98 -8.69 -14.74
N ASP A 72 -12.68 -9.47 -13.69
CA ASP A 72 -13.54 -10.59 -13.23
C ASP A 72 -14.11 -10.40 -11.82
N ASP A 73 -13.53 -9.51 -11.04
CA ASP A 73 -13.93 -9.19 -9.67
C ASP A 73 -14.06 -7.68 -9.45
N CYS A 74 -14.62 -7.30 -8.32
CA CYS A 74 -14.78 -5.93 -7.90
C CYS A 74 -14.34 -5.81 -6.43
N ILE A 75 -13.58 -4.76 -6.13
CA ILE A 75 -13.21 -4.43 -4.76
C ILE A 75 -14.22 -3.43 -4.22
N LEU A 76 -14.84 -3.80 -3.11
CA LEU A 76 -15.69 -2.93 -2.31
C LEU A 76 -14.88 -2.53 -1.09
N GLY A 77 -14.75 -1.23 -0.85
CA GLY A 77 -14.12 -0.74 0.36
C GLY A 77 -14.81 0.50 0.89
N GLY A 78 -14.36 1.03 2.02
CA GLY A 78 -13.40 0.37 2.89
C GLY A 78 -13.27 1.05 4.25
N THR A 79 -12.14 0.79 4.90
CA THR A 79 -11.70 1.51 6.10
C THR A 79 -10.35 2.18 5.88
N ALA A 80 -10.05 3.13 6.75
CA ALA A 80 -8.77 3.81 6.88
C ALA A 80 -8.52 4.06 8.37
N GLU A 81 -8.01 3.05 9.07
CA GLU A 81 -7.79 3.09 10.53
C GLU A 81 -6.29 3.25 10.79
N GLU A 82 -5.89 4.41 11.29
CA GLU A 82 -4.49 4.75 11.55
C GLU A 82 -3.96 4.02 12.80
N GLY A 83 -2.72 3.52 12.73
CA GLY A 83 -2.06 2.86 13.85
C GLY A 83 -2.54 1.43 14.12
N GLU A 84 -3.55 0.94 13.39
CA GLU A 84 -4.08 -0.40 13.56
C GLU A 84 -3.27 -1.45 12.79
N TRP A 85 -2.83 -2.48 13.52
CA TRP A 85 -1.97 -3.55 12.98
C TRP A 85 -2.72 -4.87 12.74
N ASP A 86 -3.95 -4.99 13.25
CA ASP A 86 -4.70 -6.23 13.15
C ASP A 86 -5.08 -6.53 11.69
N LEU A 87 -4.74 -7.74 11.25
CA LEU A 87 -5.02 -8.26 9.91
C LEU A 87 -6.30 -9.10 9.87
N GLU A 88 -6.97 -9.34 10.99
CA GLU A 88 -8.19 -10.12 11.03
C GLU A 88 -9.37 -9.29 10.45
N PRO A 89 -10.11 -9.81 9.46
CA PRO A 89 -11.30 -9.13 8.94
C PRO A 89 -12.43 -9.11 9.98
N ASP A 90 -13.01 -7.94 10.21
CA ASP A 90 -14.18 -7.77 11.07
C ASP A 90 -15.49 -8.01 10.29
N PRO A 91 -16.34 -8.98 10.67
CA PRO A 91 -17.58 -9.28 9.94
C PRO A 91 -18.58 -8.12 9.88
N GLU A 92 -18.65 -7.30 10.93
CA GLU A 92 -19.58 -6.16 10.99
C GLU A 92 -19.16 -5.05 10.01
N THR A 93 -17.87 -4.74 9.97
CA THR A 93 -17.23 -3.84 9.01
C THR A 93 -17.44 -4.33 7.58
N ALA A 94 -17.25 -5.62 7.33
CA ALA A 94 -17.49 -6.20 6.00
C ALA A 94 -18.95 -6.02 5.56
N ALA A 95 -19.90 -6.31 6.46
CA ALA A 95 -21.31 -6.10 6.19
C ALA A 95 -21.64 -4.61 5.96
N GLY A 96 -21.01 -3.70 6.70
CA GLY A 96 -21.11 -2.25 6.51
C GLY A 96 -20.65 -1.81 5.13
N ILE A 97 -19.46 -2.25 4.70
CA ILE A 97 -18.90 -1.95 3.37
C ILE A 97 -19.87 -2.39 2.26
N VAL A 98 -20.38 -3.63 2.32
CA VAL A 98 -21.31 -4.15 1.31
C VAL A 98 -22.60 -3.33 1.29
N ARG A 99 -23.15 -2.97 2.46
CA ARG A 99 -24.37 -2.13 2.55
C ARG A 99 -24.16 -0.76 1.90
N ARG A 100 -23.08 -0.05 2.24
CA ARG A 100 -22.79 1.28 1.67
C ARG A 100 -22.56 1.21 0.16
N CYS A 101 -21.78 0.22 -0.31
CA CYS A 101 -21.54 0.03 -1.74
C CYS A 101 -22.83 -0.31 -2.50
N THR A 102 -23.69 -1.18 -1.95
CA THR A 102 -24.97 -1.54 -2.58
C THR A 102 -25.94 -0.36 -2.67
N ARG A 103 -25.86 0.59 -1.72
CA ARG A 103 -26.63 1.84 -1.76
C ARG A 103 -26.22 2.73 -2.94
N LEU A 104 -24.93 2.74 -3.30
CA LEU A 104 -24.40 3.49 -4.45
C LEU A 104 -24.59 2.75 -5.77
N GLU A 105 -24.49 1.42 -5.77
CA GLU A 105 -24.66 0.56 -6.94
C GLU A 105 -25.59 -0.62 -6.63
N PRO A 106 -26.89 -0.51 -6.96
CA PRO A 106 -27.87 -1.56 -6.68
C PRO A 106 -27.57 -2.92 -7.32
N ARG A 107 -26.78 -2.97 -8.42
CA ARG A 107 -26.36 -4.25 -9.04
C ARG A 107 -25.45 -5.09 -8.15
N LEU A 108 -24.91 -4.52 -7.06
CA LEU A 108 -24.16 -5.27 -6.05
C LEU A 108 -25.07 -6.02 -5.07
N ALA A 109 -26.38 -5.81 -5.09
CA ALA A 109 -27.30 -6.51 -4.21
C ALA A 109 -27.26 -8.03 -4.46
N GLY A 110 -26.93 -8.80 -3.42
CA GLY A 110 -26.84 -10.26 -3.50
C GLY A 110 -25.64 -10.78 -4.32
N VAL A 111 -24.65 -9.93 -4.60
CA VAL A 111 -23.44 -10.33 -5.32
C VAL A 111 -22.66 -11.40 -4.55
N GLU A 112 -22.06 -12.34 -5.28
CA GLU A 112 -21.19 -13.38 -4.70
C GLU A 112 -19.96 -12.72 -4.05
N VAL A 113 -19.80 -12.92 -2.75
CA VAL A 113 -18.60 -12.54 -2.00
C VAL A 113 -17.53 -13.60 -2.22
N LEU A 114 -16.35 -13.17 -2.65
CA LEU A 114 -15.21 -14.04 -2.95
C LEU A 114 -14.20 -14.06 -1.81
N GLU A 115 -14.01 -12.94 -1.12
CA GLU A 115 -12.98 -12.80 -0.09
C GLU A 115 -13.26 -11.59 0.82
N HIS A 116 -12.97 -11.73 2.11
CA HIS A 116 -12.79 -10.63 3.05
C HIS A 116 -11.30 -10.44 3.26
N ARG A 117 -10.79 -9.21 3.12
CA ARG A 117 -9.35 -8.97 3.22
C ARG A 117 -9.04 -7.69 3.96
N VAL A 118 -8.02 -7.75 4.79
CA VAL A 118 -7.40 -6.59 5.44
C VAL A 118 -5.99 -6.44 4.89
N GLY A 119 -5.59 -5.19 4.66
CA GLY A 119 -4.21 -4.83 4.35
C GLY A 119 -3.78 -3.60 5.13
N LEU A 120 -2.48 -3.51 5.40
CA LEU A 120 -1.88 -2.36 6.07
C LEU A 120 -1.18 -1.50 5.02
N ARG A 121 -1.69 -0.28 4.82
CA ARG A 121 -1.02 0.69 3.95
C ARG A 121 0.22 1.24 4.67
N PRO A 122 1.38 1.37 4.02
CA PRO A 122 2.61 1.86 4.65
C PRO A 122 2.59 3.39 4.80
N GLY A 123 1.90 3.89 5.82
CA GLY A 123 1.76 5.31 6.11
C GLY A 123 3.04 5.91 6.70
N ARG A 124 3.30 7.17 6.33
CA ARG A 124 4.35 8.04 6.85
C ARG A 124 3.87 9.49 6.63
N PRO A 125 4.23 10.47 7.48
CA PRO A 125 3.82 11.86 7.28
C PRO A 125 4.20 12.41 5.90
N GLU A 126 5.36 12.01 5.37
CA GLU A 126 5.82 12.32 4.03
C GLU A 126 6.48 11.08 3.41
N ILE A 127 6.41 10.94 2.08
CA ILE A 127 7.12 9.87 1.37
C ILE A 127 8.62 10.08 1.58
N ARG A 128 9.32 9.04 2.06
CA ARG A 128 10.77 9.09 2.16
C ARG A 128 11.36 8.66 0.83
N LEU A 129 11.75 9.64 0.02
CA LEU A 129 12.42 9.46 -1.26
C LEU A 129 13.70 10.30 -1.29
N GLU A 130 14.80 9.72 -0.83
CA GLU A 130 16.07 10.43 -0.66
C GLU A 130 17.26 9.47 -0.62
N ARG A 131 18.47 10.02 -0.82
CA ARG A 131 19.74 9.33 -0.61
C ARG A 131 20.20 9.52 0.84
N GLU A 132 20.62 8.43 1.48
CA GLU A 132 21.30 8.42 2.77
C GLU A 132 22.75 7.98 2.55
N ASP A 133 23.69 8.84 2.97
CA ASP A 133 25.12 8.62 2.89
C ASP A 133 25.72 8.47 4.29
N ASP A 134 25.86 7.21 4.73
CA ASP A 134 26.52 6.87 5.98
C ASP A 134 28.01 6.55 5.73
N PRO A 135 28.96 7.20 6.45
CA PRO A 135 30.38 6.87 6.35
C PRO A 135 30.65 5.38 6.61
N GLY A 136 31.30 4.71 5.66
CA GLY A 136 31.65 3.29 5.77
C GLY A 136 30.54 2.31 5.39
N ARG A 137 29.38 2.80 4.93
CA ARG A 137 28.28 1.98 4.41
C ARG A 137 28.10 2.18 2.91
N VAL A 138 27.44 1.20 2.29
CA VAL A 138 26.97 1.33 0.90
C VAL A 138 25.93 2.47 0.82
N PRO A 139 25.96 3.32 -0.23
CA PRO A 139 24.91 4.32 -0.45
C PRO A 139 23.52 3.70 -0.46
N ARG A 140 22.60 4.30 0.28
CA ARG A 140 21.22 3.85 0.41
C ARG A 140 20.29 4.89 -0.22
N ILE A 141 19.29 4.41 -0.93
CA ILE A 141 18.23 5.25 -1.49
C ILE A 141 16.92 4.73 -0.94
N HIS A 142 16.26 5.53 -0.12
CA HIS A 142 14.98 5.19 0.48
C HIS A 142 13.87 5.56 -0.50
N ASN A 143 12.87 4.70 -0.63
CA ASN A 143 11.65 4.94 -1.39
C ASN A 143 10.50 4.16 -0.77
N TYR A 144 9.90 4.71 0.29
CA TYR A 144 8.81 4.10 1.05
C TYR A 144 7.93 5.15 1.73
N GLY A 145 6.90 4.72 2.46
CA GLY A 145 5.98 5.62 3.16
C GLY A 145 4.85 6.16 2.28
N HIS A 146 4.43 5.40 1.27
CA HIS A 146 3.47 5.86 0.26
C HIS A 146 2.00 5.87 0.70
N GLY A 147 1.68 5.38 1.90
CA GLY A 147 0.31 5.25 2.38
C GLY A 147 -0.59 4.54 1.37
N GLY A 148 -1.77 5.12 1.11
CA GLY A 148 -2.74 4.62 0.12
C GLY A 148 -2.41 4.94 -1.34
N SER A 149 -1.36 5.73 -1.61
CA SER A 149 -1.09 6.30 -2.93
C SER A 149 0.05 5.62 -3.69
N GLY A 150 0.61 4.53 -3.15
CA GLY A 150 1.80 3.87 -3.71
C GLY A 150 1.66 3.43 -5.18
N ILE A 151 0.49 2.94 -5.59
CA ILE A 151 0.25 2.59 -6.99
C ILE A 151 0.22 3.84 -7.88
N THR A 152 -0.53 4.86 -7.47
CA THR A 152 -0.68 6.13 -8.21
C THR A 152 0.66 6.82 -8.44
N LEU A 153 1.54 6.80 -7.43
CA LEU A 153 2.82 7.50 -7.45
C LEU A 153 3.99 6.64 -7.96
N SER A 154 3.77 5.35 -8.19
CA SER A 154 4.83 4.35 -8.43
C SER A 154 5.83 4.74 -9.52
N TRP A 155 5.35 5.15 -10.69
CA TRP A 155 6.22 5.51 -11.82
C TRP A 155 7.08 6.74 -11.53
N GLY A 156 6.49 7.82 -11.00
CA GLY A 156 7.23 9.02 -10.65
C GLY A 156 8.27 8.78 -9.56
N CYS A 157 7.90 8.01 -8.52
CA CYS A 157 8.85 7.64 -7.47
C CYS A 157 9.99 6.73 -7.99
N ALA A 158 9.69 5.83 -8.94
CA ALA A 158 10.71 4.98 -9.56
C ALA A 158 11.66 5.77 -10.48
N GLU A 159 11.15 6.75 -11.23
CA GLU A 159 11.96 7.65 -12.06
C GLU A 159 12.90 8.50 -11.20
N GLU A 160 12.40 9.07 -10.11
CA GLU A 160 13.21 9.85 -9.19
C GLU A 160 14.26 9.00 -8.47
N THR A 161 13.89 7.78 -8.07
CA THR A 161 14.86 6.80 -7.54
C THR A 161 15.97 6.51 -8.55
N LEU A 162 15.62 6.30 -9.82
CA LEU A 162 16.59 6.04 -10.88
C LEU A 162 17.54 7.23 -11.08
N ARG A 163 17.02 8.47 -11.05
CA ARG A 163 17.83 9.69 -11.12
C ARG A 163 18.88 9.71 -10.01
N ILE A 164 18.47 9.46 -8.77
CA ILE A 164 19.39 9.42 -7.61
C ILE A 164 20.43 8.31 -7.77
N VAL A 165 20.02 7.10 -8.20
CA VAL A 165 20.97 5.99 -8.47
C VAL A 165 22.04 6.39 -9.48
N GLN A 166 21.65 7.09 -10.55
CA GLN A 166 22.59 7.54 -11.58
C GLN A 166 23.59 8.57 -11.07
N GLU A 167 23.17 9.46 -10.16
CA GLU A 167 24.05 10.42 -9.50
C GLU A 167 25.09 9.72 -8.61
N VAL A 168 24.68 8.71 -7.83
CA VAL A 168 25.61 7.90 -7.02
C VAL A 168 26.66 7.21 -7.90
N ARG A 169 26.25 6.69 -9.06
CA ARG A 169 27.15 5.96 -9.96
C ARG A 169 28.13 6.84 -10.75
N SER A 170 27.86 8.15 -10.79
CA SER A 170 28.67 9.12 -11.54
C SER A 170 29.67 9.86 -10.65
N ALA A 171 29.56 9.73 -9.33
CA ALA A 171 30.49 10.23 -8.32
C ALA A 171 31.63 9.23 -8.07
#